data_AF-A0A3N5NI23-F1
#
_entry.id   AF-A0A3N5NI23-F1
#
_cell.length_a   1.000
_cell.length_b   1.000
_cell.length_c   1.000
_cell.angle_alpha   90.00
_cell.angle_beta   90.00
_cell.angle_gamma   90.00
#
_symmetry.space_group_name_H-M   'P 1'
#
loop_
_entity.id
_entity.type
_entity.pdbx_description
1 polymer ?
#
loop_
_entity_poly.entity_id
_entity_poly.type
_entity_poly.pdbx_seq_one_letter_code
_entity_poly.pdbx_strand_id
1 'polypeptide(L)'
;MSVCWKSRNGRLCARSMMLFFHTPHADLDGDSIYEDLLANGRQDLADVVLYFNQLTWIAAKEPISASGLNGNGRIDFADIVALFNEI
;
A
#
# COMPACT_ATOMS: atom_id res chain seq x y z
N MET A 1 7.62 -5.70 -16.32
CA MET A 1 7.04 -4.35 -16.19
C MET A 1 6.74 -4.14 -14.72
N SER A 2 7.35 -3.13 -14.11
CA SER A 2 7.33 -2.90 -12.66
C SER A 2 6.23 -1.90 -12.32
N VAL A 3 5.40 -2.20 -11.31
CA VAL A 3 4.41 -1.26 -10.78
C VAL A 3 5.16 -0.26 -9.90
N CYS A 4 4.96 1.03 -10.14
CA CYS A 4 5.72 2.12 -9.55
C CYS A 4 4.86 2.83 -8.51
N TRP A 5 5.24 2.76 -7.24
CA TRP A 5 4.65 3.59 -6.18
C TRP A 5 5.14 5.02 -6.37
N LYS A 6 4.23 5.97 -6.56
CA LYS A 6 4.59 7.38 -6.71
C LYS A 6 4.80 8.00 -5.33
N SER A 7 6.00 7.80 -4.77
CA SER A 7 6.47 8.57 -3.61
C SER A 7 6.65 10.05 -3.98
N ARG A 8 6.35 10.95 -3.03
CA ARG A 8 6.46 12.42 -3.14
C ARG A 8 7.80 12.95 -3.68
N ASN A 9 8.86 12.13 -3.74
CA ASN A 9 10.19 12.52 -4.24
C ASN A 9 10.82 11.57 -5.28
N GLY A 10 10.03 10.78 -5.99
CA GLY A 10 10.54 9.97 -7.10
C GLY A 10 10.49 8.46 -6.88
N ARG A 11 10.49 7.76 -8.01
CA ARG A 11 10.07 6.38 -8.24
C ARG A 11 10.75 5.38 -7.29
N LEU A 12 9.95 4.69 -6.49
CA LEU A 12 10.37 3.49 -5.78
C LEU A 12 9.58 2.32 -6.39
N CYS A 13 10.30 1.44 -7.08
CA CYS A 13 9.76 0.25 -7.71
C CYS A 13 9.76 -0.88 -6.68
N ALA A 14 8.61 -1.13 -6.06
CA ALA A 14 8.37 -2.36 -5.33
C ALA A 14 8.51 -3.54 -6.29
N ARG A 15 9.25 -4.58 -5.91
CA ARG A 15 9.22 -5.84 -6.66
C ARG A 15 7.82 -6.44 -6.50
N SER A 16 7.00 -6.29 -7.54
CA SER A 16 5.80 -7.07 -7.85
C SER A 16 5.18 -7.79 -6.65
N MET A 17 4.34 -7.09 -5.89
CA MET A 17 3.26 -7.76 -5.17
C MET A 17 2.23 -8.16 -6.22
N MET A 18 2.50 -9.29 -6.87
CA MET A 18 1.73 -9.75 -8.02
C MET A 18 0.58 -10.60 -7.52
N LEU A 19 -0.58 -9.99 -7.30
CA LEU A 19 -1.86 -10.69 -7.38
C LEU A 19 -2.83 -9.80 -8.15
N PHE A 20 -2.92 -10.08 -9.45
CA PHE A 20 -4.01 -9.71 -10.35
C PHE A 20 -4.49 -8.26 -10.31
N PHE A 21 -3.97 -7.40 -11.19
CA PHE A 21 -4.69 -6.67 -12.26
C PHE A 21 -3.80 -5.52 -12.78
N HIS A 22 -4.07 -5.09 -14.00
CA HIS A 22 -3.22 -4.23 -14.84
C HIS A 22 -3.28 -2.74 -14.46
N THR A 23 -3.75 -2.42 -13.25
CA THR A 23 -4.08 -1.07 -12.78
C THR A 23 -3.12 -0.62 -11.69
N PRO A 24 -2.75 0.67 -11.64
CA PRO A 24 -2.01 1.21 -10.51
C PRO A 24 -2.87 1.14 -9.25
N HIS A 25 -2.27 0.87 -8.10
CA HIS A 25 -2.88 1.11 -6.78
C HIS A 25 -3.47 2.53 -6.77
N ALA A 26 -4.66 2.69 -6.20
CA ALA A 26 -5.41 3.93 -6.23
C ALA A 26 -5.63 4.48 -4.82
N ASP A 27 -5.44 5.78 -4.71
CA ASP A 27 -5.99 6.67 -3.70
C ASP A 27 -7.36 7.13 -4.27
N LEU A 28 -8.45 6.62 -3.70
CA LEU A 28 -9.81 6.82 -4.22
C LEU A 28 -10.45 8.10 -3.65
N ASP A 29 -10.02 8.57 -2.48
CA ASP A 29 -10.61 9.71 -1.80
C ASP A 29 -9.72 10.98 -1.80
N GLY A 30 -8.45 10.85 -2.19
CA GLY A 30 -7.49 11.92 -2.41
C GLY A 30 -6.70 12.34 -1.16
N ASP A 31 -6.68 11.53 -0.11
CA ASP A 31 -6.03 11.85 1.17
C ASP A 31 -4.51 11.52 1.19
N SER A 32 -3.98 10.99 0.10
CA SER A 32 -2.60 10.51 -0.08
C SER A 32 -2.27 9.18 0.61
N ILE A 33 -3.27 8.44 1.06
CA ILE A 33 -3.21 7.02 1.42
C ILE A 33 -3.62 6.21 0.18
N TYR A 34 -3.07 5.01 0.02
CA TYR A 34 -3.43 4.13 -1.10
C TYR A 34 -4.16 2.91 -0.54
N GLU A 35 -5.48 2.94 -0.58
CA GLU A 35 -6.35 1.88 -0.06
C GLU A 35 -6.58 0.70 -1.01
N ASP A 36 -6.54 0.89 -2.33
CA ASP A 36 -6.77 -0.17 -3.33
C ASP A 36 -5.46 -0.92 -3.64
N LEU A 37 -5.06 -1.80 -2.72
CA LEU A 37 -3.82 -2.56 -2.81
C LEU A 37 -3.93 -3.72 -3.79
N LEU A 38 -5.12 -4.28 -4.00
CA LEU A 38 -5.38 -5.32 -4.98
C LEU A 38 -5.63 -4.76 -6.39
N ALA A 39 -5.71 -3.43 -6.53
CA ALA A 39 -5.99 -2.72 -7.78
C ALA A 39 -7.29 -3.22 -8.45
N ASN A 40 -8.28 -3.62 -7.65
CA ASN A 40 -9.54 -4.17 -8.13
C ASN A 40 -10.63 -3.09 -8.29
N GLY A 41 -10.29 -1.82 -8.07
CA GLY A 41 -11.19 -0.68 -8.13
C GLY A 41 -12.12 -0.58 -6.92
N ARG A 42 -11.78 -1.24 -5.82
CA ARG A 42 -12.51 -1.25 -4.56
C ARG A 42 -11.54 -1.07 -3.41
N GLN A 43 -12.05 -0.48 -2.36
CA GLN A 43 -11.42 -0.44 -1.05
C GLN A 43 -12.19 -1.42 -0.18
N ASP A 44 -11.61 -2.59 0.07
CA ASP A 44 -12.27 -3.61 0.85
C ASP A 44 -11.32 -4.39 1.77
N LEU A 45 -11.90 -5.27 2.58
CA LEU A 45 -11.17 -6.05 3.57
C LEU A 45 -10.07 -6.95 2.95
N ALA A 46 -10.13 -7.25 1.65
CA ALA A 46 -9.10 -8.02 0.98
C ALA A 46 -7.78 -7.23 0.87
N ASP A 47 -7.84 -5.90 0.78
CA ASP A 47 -6.66 -5.03 0.81
C ASP A 47 -5.97 -5.08 2.18
N VAL A 48 -6.74 -5.03 3.26
CA VAL A 48 -6.24 -5.19 4.64
C VAL A 48 -5.59 -6.55 4.85
N VAL A 49 -6.24 -7.62 4.37
CA VAL A 49 -5.70 -8.99 4.47
C VAL A 49 -4.41 -9.13 3.68
N LEU A 50 -4.31 -8.53 2.49
CA LEU A 50 -3.10 -8.53 1.69
C LEU A 50 -1.95 -7.82 2.42
N TYR A 51 -2.20 -6.62 2.94
CA TYR A 51 -1.21 -5.85 3.67
C TYR A 51 -0.73 -6.60 4.93
N PHE A 52 -1.66 -7.17 5.70
CA PHE A 52 -1.34 -7.97 6.89
C PHE A 52 -0.43 -9.16 6.57
N ASN A 53 -0.75 -9.93 5.52
CA ASN A 53 0.03 -11.10 5.12
C ASN A 53 1.45 -10.76 4.67
N GLN A 54 1.70 -9.51 4.29
CA GLN A 54 2.95 -9.07 3.67
C GLN A 54 3.71 -8.06 4.54
N LEU A 55 3.17 -7.68 5.70
CA LEU A 55 3.72 -6.66 6.60
C LEU A 55 5.21 -6.86 6.88
N THR A 56 5.62 -8.09 7.16
CA THR A 56 7.03 -8.43 7.46
C THR A 56 7.94 -8.25 6.25
N TRP A 57 7.46 -8.55 5.05
CA TRP A 57 8.21 -8.34 3.82
C TRP A 57 8.29 -6.85 3.46
N ILE A 58 7.16 -6.15 3.54
CA ILE A 58 7.05 -4.70 3.27
C ILE A 58 7.98 -3.94 4.22
N ALA A 59 7.91 -4.20 5.54
CA ALA A 59 8.76 -3.55 6.52
C ALA A 59 10.28 -3.79 6.29
N ALA A 60 10.65 -4.90 5.63
CA ALA A 60 12.04 -5.25 5.36
C ALA A 60 12.56 -4.78 3.99
N LYS A 61 11.67 -4.43 3.05
CA LYS A 61 12.04 -4.22 1.63
C LYS A 61 11.51 -2.91 1.04
N GLU A 62 10.40 -2.40 1.54
CA GLU A 62 9.75 -1.20 1.02
C GLU A 62 10.14 0.06 1.82
N PRO A 63 10.13 1.24 1.18
CA PRO A 63 10.40 2.50 1.83
C PRO A 63 9.19 2.98 2.63
N ILE A 64 9.44 3.58 3.79
CA ILE A 64 8.41 4.14 4.68
C ILE A 64 7.51 5.16 3.95
N SER A 65 8.04 5.92 2.99
CA SER A 65 7.26 6.89 2.22
C SER A 65 6.17 6.28 1.32
N ALA A 66 6.23 4.97 1.06
CA ALA A 66 5.28 4.27 0.20
C ALA A 66 4.33 3.37 1.01
N SER A 67 4.80 2.83 2.14
CA SER A 67 4.03 1.85 2.92
C SER A 67 3.66 2.30 4.33
N GLY A 68 4.22 3.39 4.86
CA GLY A 68 3.85 3.95 6.15
C GLY A 68 2.59 4.81 6.04
N LEU A 69 1.42 4.18 6.12
CA LEU A 69 0.10 4.78 5.94
C LEU A 69 -0.29 5.68 7.11
N ASN A 70 0.14 5.36 8.33
CA ASN A 70 -0.21 6.14 9.52
C ASN A 70 0.71 7.36 9.79
N GLY A 71 1.77 7.53 8.98
CA GLY A 71 2.72 8.63 9.10
C GLY A 71 3.61 8.63 10.36
N ASN A 72 3.67 7.54 11.14
CA ASN A 72 4.43 7.46 12.40
C ASN A 72 5.96 7.26 12.20
N GLY A 73 6.41 7.17 10.95
CA GLY A 73 7.82 6.97 10.59
C GLY A 73 8.30 5.52 10.66
N ARG A 74 7.39 4.56 10.78
CA ARG A 74 7.66 3.11 10.76
C ARG A 74 6.64 2.41 9.86
N ILE A 75 6.93 1.15 9.54
CA ILE A 75 5.99 0.23 8.91
C ILE A 75 5.64 -0.81 9.98
N ASP A 76 4.45 -0.71 10.55
CA ASP A 76 4.00 -1.52 11.67
C ASP A 76 2.49 -1.78 11.66
N PHE A 77 1.98 -2.36 12.74
CA PHE A 77 0.57 -2.70 12.84
C PHE A 77 -0.36 -1.48 12.81
N ALA A 78 0.11 -0.30 13.19
CA ALA A 78 -0.72 0.89 13.15
C ALA A 78 -0.97 1.37 11.70
N ASP A 79 -0.18 0.94 10.71
CA ASP A 79 -0.49 1.15 9.29
C ASP A 79 -1.69 0.32 8.83
N ILE A 80 -1.83 -0.91 9.35
CA ILE A 80 -2.99 -1.76 9.10
C ILE A 80 -4.25 -1.14 9.70
N VAL A 81 -4.13 -0.57 10.91
CA VAL A 81 -5.26 0.13 11.55
C VAL A 81 -5.66 1.37 10.76
N ALA A 82 -4.69 2.11 10.20
CA ALA A 82 -4.99 3.23 9.32
C ALA A 82 -5.77 2.76 8.08
N LEU A 83 -5.24 1.75 7.36
CA LEU A 83 -5.91 1.18 6.19
C LEU A 83 -7.32 0.66 6.50
N PHE A 84 -7.52 0.05 7.67
CA PHE A 84 -8.82 -0.44 8.10
C PHE A 84 -9.83 0.68 8.37
N ASN A 85 -9.37 1.85 8.84
CA ASN A 85 -10.25 2.98 9.11
C ASN A 85 -10.74 3.69 7.84
N GLU A 86 -10.05 3.49 6.71
CA GLU A 86 -10.45 4.08 5.44
C GLU A 86 -11.57 3.27 4.75
N ILE A 87 -11.78 1.99 5.10
CA ILE A 87 -12.86 1.13 4.56
C ILE A 87 -14.21 1.45 5.22
#